data_AF-A0A3N9XI91-F1
#
_entry.id   AF-A0A3N9XI91-F1
#
_cell.length_a   1.000
_cell.length_b   1.000
_cell.length_c   1.000
_cell.angle_alpha   90.00
_cell.angle_beta   90.00
_cell.angle_gamma   90.00
#
_symmetry.space_group_name_H-M   'P 1'
#
loop_
_entity.id
_entity.type
_entity.pdbx_description
1 polymer ?
#
loop_
_entity_poly.entity_id
_entity_poly.type
_entity_poly.pdbx_seq_one_letter_code
_entity_poly.pdbx_strand_id
1 'polypeptide(L)'
;MVTGPVQQPSVVARPRVAHPAGLPADPHSIGLPGAPRPAGLTGDVHALGRAVAVANTEPRWREEVLLRLRPVRQGFAEHVRVTEGPSGLYRELLTQSPRLDHGVRLLTREHVAIVAAILAVQQIAERPEAHPDELRHRAGHLLRGLARHRRRGADLLWEAYQTDLGGET
;
A
#
# COMPACT_ATOMS: atom_id res chain seq x y z
N MET A 1 -65.77 12.15 54.39
CA MET A 1 -64.58 11.57 53.73
C MET A 1 -64.72 11.90 52.25
N VAL A 2 -64.01 12.94 51.76
CA VAL A 2 -62.74 12.85 50.97
C VAL A 2 -63.02 12.13 49.64
N THR A 3 -62.89 12.67 48.42
CA THR A 3 -62.18 13.81 47.76
C THR A 3 -62.82 13.92 46.35
N GLY A 4 -63.22 15.08 45.81
CA GLY A 4 -62.40 16.05 45.07
C GLY A 4 -62.45 15.83 43.54
N PRO A 5 -62.85 16.81 42.70
CA PRO A 5 -62.96 16.66 41.24
C PRO A 5 -61.62 16.93 40.52
N VAL A 6 -61.34 16.25 39.40
CA VAL A 6 -60.14 16.48 38.58
C VAL A 6 -60.41 17.51 37.49
N GLN A 7 -59.49 18.46 37.39
CA GLN A 7 -59.55 19.72 36.65
C GLN A 7 -58.57 19.66 35.46
N GLN A 8 -59.06 20.10 34.29
CA GLN A 8 -58.39 20.77 33.14
C GLN A 8 -57.14 20.16 32.44
N PRO A 9 -57.06 20.32 31.10
CA PRO A 9 -55.78 20.51 30.41
C PRO A 9 -55.68 21.92 29.79
N SER A 10 -54.60 22.65 30.12
CA SER A 10 -54.11 23.76 29.30
C SER A 10 -52.59 23.93 29.44
N VAL A 11 -51.94 23.76 28.29
CA VAL A 11 -50.76 24.44 27.73
C VAL A 11 -49.45 24.42 28.51
N VAL A 12 -48.45 23.71 27.96
CA VAL A 12 -47.05 24.20 27.90
C VAL A 12 -46.41 23.79 26.57
N ALA A 13 -45.77 24.75 25.92
CA ALA A 13 -45.01 24.63 24.69
C ALA A 13 -43.54 24.23 24.93
N ARG A 14 -42.89 23.79 23.83
CA ARG A 14 -41.43 23.69 23.53
C ARG A 14 -40.80 22.29 23.70
N PRO A 15 -39.64 21.97 23.06
CA PRO A 15 -38.88 22.67 22.01
C PRO A 15 -38.59 21.81 20.75
N ARG A 16 -38.08 22.48 19.71
CA ARG A 16 -37.57 21.93 18.45
C ARG A 16 -36.27 21.16 18.69
N VAL A 17 -36.28 19.84 18.45
CA VAL A 17 -35.07 19.01 18.52
C VAL A 17 -34.28 19.18 17.22
N ALA A 18 -33.07 19.71 17.34
CA ALA A 18 -32.08 19.74 16.28
C ALA A 18 -31.56 18.31 16.06
N HIS A 19 -31.66 17.80 14.84
CA HIS A 19 -30.93 16.60 14.41
C HIS A 19 -29.50 17.01 14.04
N PRO A 20 -28.45 16.49 14.69
CA PRO A 20 -27.12 16.53 14.12
C PRO A 20 -27.05 15.52 12.98
N ALA A 21 -27.01 16.01 11.73
CA ALA A 21 -26.56 15.21 10.60
C ALA A 21 -25.04 15.04 10.68
N GLY A 22 -24.59 14.16 11.57
CA GLY A 22 -23.25 13.60 11.54
C GLY A 22 -23.28 12.35 10.67
N LEU A 23 -23.04 12.51 9.36
CA LEU A 23 -22.68 11.39 8.50
C LEU A 23 -21.26 10.92 8.89
N PRO A 24 -20.99 9.60 8.93
CA PRO A 24 -19.62 9.11 9.04
C PRO A 24 -18.85 9.52 7.78
N ALA A 25 -17.68 10.13 7.98
CA ALA A 25 -16.77 10.48 6.90
C ALA A 25 -16.35 9.22 6.13
N ASP A 26 -16.53 9.24 4.81
CA ASP A 26 -15.93 8.29 3.89
C ASP A 26 -14.39 8.26 4.06
N PRO A 27 -13.74 7.08 4.14
CA PRO A 27 -12.28 6.99 4.16
C PRO A 27 -11.63 7.25 2.79
N HIS A 28 -12.40 7.67 1.78
CA HIS A 28 -11.85 8.14 0.52
C HIS A 28 -11.48 9.61 0.64
N SER A 29 -10.23 9.86 1.03
CA SER A 29 -9.63 11.19 0.96
C SER A 29 -9.74 11.72 -0.47
N ILE A 30 -10.76 12.53 -0.73
CA ILE A 30 -10.83 13.39 -1.90
C ILE A 30 -9.76 14.46 -1.67
N GLY A 31 -8.55 14.18 -2.15
CA GLY A 31 -7.47 15.15 -2.17
C GLY A 31 -7.93 16.42 -2.88
N LEU A 32 -7.51 17.57 -2.36
CA LEU A 32 -7.76 18.87 -2.97
C LEU A 32 -7.36 18.86 -4.47
N PRO A 33 -8.16 19.48 -5.36
CA PRO A 33 -7.80 19.59 -6.78
C PRO A 33 -6.43 20.29 -6.90
N GLY A 34 -5.43 19.58 -7.44
CA GLY A 34 -4.09 20.12 -7.69
C GLY A 34 -2.96 19.56 -6.81
N ALA A 35 -3.25 18.77 -5.77
CA ALA A 35 -2.20 17.99 -5.12
C ALA A 35 -1.75 16.86 -6.07
N PRO A 36 -0.45 16.71 -6.38
CA PRO A 36 0.02 15.59 -7.17
C PRO A 36 -0.38 14.30 -6.44
N ARG A 37 -1.21 13.48 -7.09
CA ARG A 37 -1.59 12.17 -6.56
C ARG A 37 -0.29 11.40 -6.32
N PRO A 38 -0.09 10.77 -5.15
CA PRO A 38 1.06 9.90 -4.95
C PRO A 38 1.06 8.88 -6.10
N ALA A 39 2.20 8.73 -6.77
CA ALA A 39 2.29 8.00 -8.05
C ALA A 39 2.07 6.48 -7.89
N GLY A 40 1.78 6.03 -6.67
CA GLY A 40 1.76 4.63 -6.27
C GLY A 40 3.16 4.01 -6.33
N LEU A 41 3.29 2.81 -5.77
CA LEU A 41 4.57 2.10 -5.74
C LEU A 41 5.21 1.99 -7.12
N THR A 42 4.42 1.74 -8.18
CA THR A 42 4.93 1.70 -9.56
C THR A 42 5.55 3.03 -9.98
N GLY A 43 4.88 4.15 -9.74
CA GLY A 43 5.40 5.47 -10.08
C GLY A 43 6.66 5.82 -9.29
N ASP A 44 6.72 5.46 -8.01
CA ASP A 44 7.90 5.64 -7.16
C ASP A 44 9.09 4.81 -7.65
N VAL A 45 8.84 3.57 -8.07
CA VAL A 45 9.87 2.69 -8.67
C VAL A 45 10.40 3.27 -9.98
N HIS A 46 9.53 3.85 -10.82
CA HIS A 46 9.97 4.54 -12.03
C HIS A 46 10.79 5.79 -11.72
N ALA A 47 10.41 6.56 -10.71
CA ALA A 47 11.15 7.73 -10.26
C ALA A 47 12.55 7.35 -9.75
N LEU A 48 12.66 6.29 -8.94
CA LEU A 48 13.94 5.74 -8.49
C LEU A 48 14.80 5.27 -9.67
N GLY A 49 14.21 4.56 -10.63
CA GLY A 49 14.92 4.09 -11.82
C GLY A 49 15.55 5.24 -12.61
N ARG A 50 14.85 6.37 -12.77
CA ARG A 50 15.40 7.56 -13.43
C ARG A 50 16.54 8.20 -12.63
N ALA A 51 16.39 8.35 -11.31
CA ALA A 51 17.43 8.91 -10.46
C ALA A 51 18.72 8.07 -10.52
N VAL A 52 18.60 6.74 -10.50
CA VAL A 52 19.74 5.82 -10.63
C VAL A 52 20.41 5.92 -12.00
N ALA A 53 19.62 6.10 -13.08
CA ALA A 53 20.15 6.18 -14.43
C ALA A 53 21.08 7.39 -14.65
N VAL A 54 20.84 8.50 -13.96
CA VAL A 54 21.62 9.76 -14.09
C VAL A 54 22.66 9.95 -12.98
N ALA A 55 22.90 8.94 -12.15
CA ALA A 55 23.71 9.09 -10.93
C ALA A 55 25.21 9.40 -11.16
N ASN A 56 25.73 9.36 -12.40
CA ASN A 56 27.11 9.78 -12.70
C ASN A 56 27.21 11.21 -13.23
N THR A 57 26.11 11.84 -13.65
CA THR A 57 26.13 13.18 -14.24
C THR A 57 25.80 14.28 -13.23
N GLU A 58 25.14 13.93 -12.14
CA GLU A 58 24.63 14.91 -11.17
C GLU A 58 25.52 15.01 -9.91
N PRO A 59 25.94 16.23 -9.50
CA PRO A 59 26.81 16.44 -8.34
C PRO A 59 26.17 16.11 -6.98
N ARG A 60 24.90 15.67 -6.96
CA ARG A 60 24.11 15.29 -5.76
C ARG A 60 23.27 14.03 -5.97
N TRP A 61 23.80 13.08 -6.73
CA TRP A 61 23.06 11.86 -7.07
C TRP A 61 22.65 11.04 -5.84
N ARG A 62 23.42 11.09 -4.75
CA ARG A 62 23.13 10.34 -3.52
C ARG A 62 21.85 10.83 -2.88
N GLU A 63 21.73 12.14 -2.71
CA GLU A 63 20.56 12.79 -2.13
C GLU A 63 19.31 12.51 -2.97
N GLU A 64 19.43 12.59 -4.30
CA GLU A 64 18.32 12.31 -5.20
C GLU A 64 17.88 10.83 -5.14
N VAL A 65 18.83 9.90 -5.13
CA VAL A 65 18.51 8.47 -5.01
C VAL A 65 17.87 8.15 -3.67
N LEU A 66 18.39 8.69 -2.55
CA LEU A 66 17.79 8.52 -1.23
C LEU A 66 16.39 9.13 -1.17
N LEU A 67 16.19 10.31 -1.77
CA LEU A 67 14.90 10.97 -1.87
C LEU A 67 13.87 10.07 -2.59
N ARG A 68 14.26 9.44 -3.72
CA ARG A 68 13.37 8.55 -4.48
C ARG A 68 13.23 7.15 -3.89
N LEU A 69 14.20 6.66 -3.12
CA LEU A 69 14.14 5.35 -2.49
C LEU A 69 13.15 5.32 -1.31
N ARG A 70 13.01 6.44 -0.59
CA ARG A 70 12.08 6.57 0.55
C ARG A 70 10.64 6.12 0.25
N PRO A 71 9.95 6.66 -0.78
CA PRO A 71 8.59 6.25 -1.09
C PRO A 71 8.51 4.80 -1.59
N VAL A 72 9.53 4.29 -2.29
CA VAL A 72 9.60 2.85 -2.65
C VAL A 72 9.65 1.97 -1.40
N ARG A 73 10.46 2.33 -0.40
CA ARG A 73 10.55 1.60 0.88
C ARG A 73 9.22 1.61 1.62
N GLN A 74 8.58 2.76 1.71
CA GLN A 74 7.28 2.92 2.40
C GLN A 74 6.18 2.13 1.67
N GLY A 75 6.05 2.32 0.36
CA GLY A 75 5.05 1.62 -0.44
C GLY A 75 5.25 0.10 -0.46
N PHE A 76 6.50 -0.37 -0.46
CA PHE A 76 6.76 -1.80 -0.39
C PHE A 76 6.48 -2.40 1.00
N ALA A 77 6.80 -1.67 2.08
CA ALA A 77 6.44 -2.11 3.43
C ALA A 77 4.91 -2.20 3.61
N GLU A 78 4.18 -1.23 3.07
CA GLU A 78 2.72 -1.24 3.05
C GLU A 78 2.16 -2.40 2.22
N HIS A 79 2.74 -2.66 1.04
CA HIS A 79 2.40 -3.82 0.21
C HIS A 79 2.54 -5.13 1.00
N VAL A 80 3.70 -5.35 1.65
CA VAL A 80 3.93 -6.54 2.49
C VAL A 80 2.89 -6.64 3.61
N ARG A 81 2.60 -5.53 4.30
CA ARG A 81 1.60 -5.48 5.37
C ARG A 81 0.21 -5.86 4.87
N VAL A 82 -0.22 -5.35 3.72
CA VAL A 82 -1.53 -5.64 3.12
C VAL A 82 -1.61 -7.07 2.61
N THR A 83 -0.54 -7.65 2.07
CA THR A 83 -0.57 -9.02 1.57
C THR A 83 -0.41 -10.07 2.68
N GLU A 84 0.46 -9.82 3.68
CA GLU A 84 0.89 -10.83 4.66
C GLU A 84 0.46 -10.54 6.10
N GLY A 85 -0.10 -9.36 6.38
CA GLY A 85 -0.54 -9.01 7.72
C GLY A 85 -1.56 -10.00 8.31
N PRO A 86 -1.91 -9.88 9.60
CA PRO A 86 -2.89 -10.77 10.23
C PRO A 86 -4.23 -10.83 9.47
N SER A 87 -4.64 -9.72 8.86
CA SER A 87 -5.80 -9.60 7.96
C SER A 87 -5.41 -9.48 6.48
N GLY A 88 -4.25 -10.03 6.11
CA GLY A 88 -3.67 -9.86 4.78
C GLY A 88 -4.30 -10.73 3.71
N LEU A 89 -4.20 -10.27 2.46
CA LEU A 89 -4.83 -10.89 1.29
C LEU A 89 -4.40 -12.33 1.05
N TYR A 90 -3.16 -12.71 1.37
CA TYR A 90 -2.71 -14.09 1.15
C TYR A 90 -3.42 -15.10 2.05
N ARG A 91 -3.81 -14.72 3.28
CA ARG A 91 -4.56 -15.62 4.16
C ARG A 91 -5.95 -15.90 3.59
N GLU A 92 -6.62 -14.85 3.10
CA GLU A 92 -7.92 -14.96 2.44
C GLU A 92 -7.82 -15.80 1.16
N LEU A 93 -6.84 -15.50 0.31
CA LEU A 93 -6.59 -16.23 -0.92
C LEU A 93 -6.36 -17.73 -0.67
N LEU A 94 -5.59 -18.09 0.36
CA LEU A 94 -5.36 -19.50 0.70
C LEU A 94 -6.56 -20.19 1.34
N THR A 95 -7.48 -19.44 1.94
CA THR A 95 -8.76 -19.99 2.42
C THR A 95 -9.63 -20.38 1.24
N GLN A 96 -9.65 -19.56 0.18
CA GLN A 96 -10.46 -19.78 -1.02
C GLN A 96 -9.79 -20.70 -2.05
N SER A 97 -8.46 -20.71 -2.12
CA SER A 97 -7.68 -21.45 -3.11
C SER A 97 -6.40 -22.05 -2.51
N PRO A 98 -6.50 -23.11 -1.67
CA PRO A 98 -5.36 -23.72 -0.98
C PRO A 98 -4.22 -24.19 -1.92
N ARG A 99 -4.54 -24.55 -3.17
CA ARG A 99 -3.56 -24.95 -4.20
C ARG A 99 -2.49 -23.89 -4.49
N LEU A 100 -2.78 -22.61 -4.20
CA LEU A 100 -1.88 -21.48 -4.46
C LEU A 100 -0.82 -21.28 -3.37
N ASP A 101 -0.81 -22.12 -2.34
CA ASP A 101 0.11 -22.10 -1.20
C ASP A 101 1.59 -22.06 -1.60
N HIS A 102 1.99 -22.81 -2.64
CA HIS A 102 3.36 -22.73 -3.14
C HIS A 102 3.70 -21.36 -3.74
N GLY A 103 2.78 -20.78 -4.52
CA GLY A 103 2.93 -19.45 -5.12
C GLY A 103 3.00 -18.35 -4.06
N VAL A 104 2.13 -18.39 -3.05
CA VAL A 104 2.16 -17.47 -1.91
C VAL A 104 3.51 -17.54 -1.18
N ARG A 105 3.99 -18.74 -0.83
CA ARG A 105 5.31 -18.90 -0.19
C ARG A 105 6.47 -18.37 -1.04
N LEU A 106 6.38 -18.49 -2.36
CA LEU A 106 7.38 -17.92 -3.25
C LEU A 106 7.37 -16.39 -3.15
N LEU A 107 6.20 -15.75 -3.26
CA LEU A 107 6.06 -14.31 -3.17
C LEU A 107 6.53 -13.76 -1.82
N THR A 108 6.24 -14.45 -0.71
CA THR A 108 6.74 -14.06 0.62
C THR A 108 8.27 -14.10 0.73
N ARG A 109 8.92 -15.11 0.14
CA ARG A 109 10.39 -15.15 0.08
C ARG A 109 10.94 -14.02 -0.78
N GLU A 110 10.26 -13.66 -1.85
CA GLU A 110 10.62 -12.50 -2.66
C GLU A 110 10.47 -11.18 -1.91
N HIS A 111 9.45 -11.03 -1.05
CA HIS A 111 9.31 -9.85 -0.20
C HIS A 111 10.54 -9.65 0.68
N VAL A 112 11.01 -10.70 1.36
CA VAL A 112 12.23 -10.66 2.16
C VAL A 112 13.44 -10.25 1.31
N ALA A 113 13.60 -10.84 0.13
CA ALA A 113 14.70 -10.51 -0.78
C ALA A 113 14.65 -9.07 -1.29
N ILE A 114 13.45 -8.53 -1.56
CA ILE A 114 13.27 -7.14 -2.01
C ILE A 114 13.54 -6.17 -0.86
N VAL A 115 13.09 -6.45 0.37
CA VAL A 115 13.43 -5.64 1.55
C VAL A 115 14.95 -5.58 1.72
N ALA A 116 15.63 -6.71 1.63
CA ALA A 116 17.10 -6.74 1.70
C ALA A 116 17.74 -5.93 0.56
N ALA A 117 17.21 -6.01 -0.66
CA ALA A 117 17.72 -5.23 -1.79
C ALA A 117 17.49 -3.72 -1.62
N ILE A 118 16.36 -3.29 -1.06
CA ILE A 118 16.10 -1.87 -0.72
C ILE A 118 17.14 -1.38 0.29
N LEU A 119 17.37 -2.14 1.35
CA LEU A 119 18.37 -1.80 2.37
C LEU A 119 19.78 -1.75 1.79
N ALA A 120 20.12 -2.65 0.86
CA ALA A 120 21.42 -2.63 0.20
C ALA A 120 21.61 -1.36 -0.66
N VAL A 121 20.60 -0.92 -1.41
CA VAL A 121 20.66 0.33 -2.18
C VAL A 121 20.81 1.53 -1.23
N GLN A 122 20.05 1.55 -0.13
CA GLN A 122 20.15 2.62 0.86
C GLN A 122 21.57 2.73 1.44
N GLN A 123 22.14 1.60 1.87
CA GLN A 123 23.50 1.56 2.43
C GLN A 123 24.57 2.04 1.45
N ILE A 124 24.46 1.72 0.16
CA ILE A 124 25.41 2.22 -0.85
C ILE A 124 25.25 3.72 -1.07
N ALA A 125 24.02 4.22 -1.13
CA ALA A 125 23.77 5.65 -1.31
C ALA A 125 24.18 6.50 -0.10
N GLU A 126 24.18 5.92 1.11
CA GLU A 126 24.64 6.59 2.35
C GLU A 126 26.17 6.63 2.50
N ARG A 127 26.92 5.82 1.73
CA ARG A 127 28.39 5.79 1.78
C ARG A 127 29.01 6.91 0.92
N PRO A 128 29.77 7.85 1.51
CA PRO A 128 30.41 8.96 0.78
C PRO A 128 31.38 8.51 -0.32
N GLU A 129 32.06 7.38 -0.12
CA GLU A 129 33.08 6.82 -1.00
C GLU A 129 32.52 5.86 -2.07
N ALA A 130 31.23 5.53 -2.03
CA ALA A 130 30.64 4.57 -2.97
C ALA A 130 30.68 5.07 -4.41
N HIS A 131 31.08 4.19 -5.33
CA HIS A 131 31.09 4.48 -6.76
C HIS A 131 29.66 4.39 -7.36
N PRO A 132 29.27 5.30 -8.28
CA PRO A 132 27.95 5.25 -8.92
C PRO A 132 27.61 3.92 -9.61
N ASP A 133 28.62 3.19 -10.10
CA ASP A 133 28.41 1.85 -10.70
C ASP A 133 27.95 0.81 -9.69
N GLU A 134 28.46 0.85 -8.46
CA GLU A 134 28.02 -0.05 -7.40
C GLU A 134 26.55 0.19 -7.06
N LEU A 135 26.16 1.48 -6.97
CA LEU A 135 24.77 1.86 -6.80
C LEU A 135 23.91 1.32 -7.95
N ARG A 136 24.30 1.58 -9.21
CA ARG A 136 23.57 1.11 -10.40
C ARG A 136 23.41 -0.41 -10.39
N HIS A 137 24.43 -1.15 -10.02
CA HIS A 137 24.36 -2.60 -9.93
C HIS A 137 23.32 -3.07 -8.90
N ARG A 138 23.40 -2.55 -7.67
CA ARG A 138 22.46 -2.89 -6.58
C ARG A 138 21.03 -2.46 -6.89
N ALA A 139 20.85 -1.25 -7.40
CA ALA A 139 19.55 -0.74 -7.81
C ALA A 139 18.98 -1.53 -8.99
N GLY A 140 19.80 -1.91 -9.97
CA GLY A 140 19.38 -2.79 -11.06
C GLY A 140 18.88 -4.15 -10.56
N HIS A 141 19.53 -4.72 -9.55
CA HIS A 141 19.05 -5.94 -8.90
C HIS A 141 17.67 -5.74 -8.23
N LEU A 142 17.50 -4.65 -7.47
CA LEU A 142 16.23 -4.28 -6.86
C LEU A 142 15.11 -4.10 -7.90
N LEU A 143 15.33 -3.29 -8.94
CA LEU A 143 14.34 -2.98 -9.98
C LEU A 143 13.89 -4.25 -10.72
N ARG A 144 14.83 -5.14 -11.06
CA ARG A 144 14.50 -6.44 -11.66
C ARG A 144 13.73 -7.34 -10.69
N GLY A 145 14.07 -7.31 -9.39
CA GLY A 145 13.35 -8.02 -8.34
C GLY A 145 11.88 -7.60 -8.27
N LEU A 146 11.62 -6.30 -8.16
CA LEU A 146 10.29 -5.71 -8.13
C LEU A 146 9.48 -6.05 -9.40
N ALA A 147 10.08 -5.95 -10.59
CA ALA A 147 9.40 -6.27 -11.84
C ALA A 147 9.00 -7.76 -11.94
N ARG A 148 9.88 -8.68 -11.52
CA ARG A 148 9.58 -10.11 -11.48
C ARG A 148 8.49 -10.44 -10.47
N HIS A 149 8.59 -9.85 -9.28
CA HIS A 149 7.61 -10.02 -8.22
C HIS A 149 6.22 -9.58 -8.65
N ARG A 150 6.11 -8.38 -9.25
CA ARG A 150 4.82 -7.87 -9.77
C ARG A 150 4.20 -8.81 -10.81
N ARG A 151 5.02 -9.34 -11.73
CA ARG A 151 4.54 -10.28 -12.74
C ARG A 151 4.00 -11.55 -12.09
N ARG A 152 4.78 -12.19 -11.20
CA ARG A 152 4.35 -13.40 -10.49
C ARG A 152 3.13 -13.19 -9.62
N GLY A 153 3.01 -12.01 -8.99
CA GLY A 153 1.81 -11.63 -8.25
C GLY A 153 0.57 -11.55 -9.16
N ALA A 154 0.71 -11.00 -10.37
CA ALA A 154 -0.37 -10.98 -11.35
C ALA A 154 -0.72 -12.40 -11.85
N ASP A 155 0.28 -13.25 -12.09
CA ASP A 155 0.09 -14.65 -12.48
C ASP A 155 -0.70 -15.41 -11.40
N LEU A 156 -0.34 -15.22 -10.12
CA LEU A 156 -1.03 -15.84 -8.98
C LEU A 156 -2.52 -15.43 -8.90
N LEU A 157 -2.81 -14.14 -9.09
CA LEU A 157 -4.18 -13.63 -9.08
C LEU A 157 -4.97 -14.19 -10.27
N TRP A 158 -4.36 -14.28 -11.44
CA TRP A 158 -4.97 -14.89 -12.62
C TRP A 158 -5.33 -16.37 -12.38
N GLU A 159 -4.42 -17.16 -11.79
CA GLU A 159 -4.67 -18.56 -11.42
C GLU A 159 -5.83 -18.71 -10.42
N ALA A 160 -6.01 -17.73 -9.53
CA ALA A 160 -7.15 -17.69 -8.61
C ALA A 160 -8.47 -17.53 -9.36
N TYR A 161 -8.57 -16.55 -10.27
CA TYR A 161 -9.79 -16.26 -11.02
C TYR A 161 -10.14 -17.32 -12.08
N GLN A 162 -9.17 -17.87 -12.80
CA GLN A 162 -9.46 -18.85 -13.86
C GLN A 162 -10.13 -20.13 -13.34
N THR A 163 -9.86 -20.51 -12.09
CA THR A 163 -10.44 -21.73 -11.52
C THR A 163 -11.86 -21.50 -11.02
N ASP A 164 -12.17 -20.27 -10.58
CA ASP A 164 -13.52 -19.89 -10.13
C ASP A 164 -14.55 -19.98 -11.26
N LEU A 165 -14.11 -19.72 -12.50
CA LEU A 165 -14.94 -19.79 -13.70
C LEU A 165 -15.09 -21.22 -14.28
N GLY A 166 -14.37 -22.21 -13.75
CA GLY A 166 -14.32 -23.57 -14.30
C GLY A 166 -15.10 -24.63 -13.51
N GLY A 167 -15.83 -24.24 -12.46
CA GLY A 167 -16.48 -25.14 -11.51
C GLY A 167 -17.95 -25.49 -11.78
N GLU A 168 -18.54 -24.99 -12.86
CA GLU A 168 -19.92 -25.29 -13.26
C GLU A 168 -19.96 -26.35 -14.38
N THR A 169 -19.84 -27.64 -14.03
CA THR A 169 -20.24 -28.76 -14.91
C THR A 169 -20.77 -29.94 -14.12
#